data_AF-A0A0P1FT26-F1
#
_entry.id   AF-A0A0P1FT26-F1
#
_cell.length_a   1.000
_cell.length_b   1.000
_cell.length_c   1.000
_cell.angle_alpha   90.00
_cell.angle_beta   90.00
_cell.angle_gamma   90.00
#
_symmetry.space_group_name_H-M   'P 1'
#
loop_
_entity.id
_entity.type
_entity.pdbx_description
1 polymer ?
#
loop_
_entity_poly.entity_id
_entity_poly.type
_entity_poly.pdbx_seq_one_letter_code
_entity_poly.pdbx_strand_id
1 'polypeptide(L)' 'MTVEDIKAAVDAGNRVHWINSGYLVTRDDLGQYLITFTRNASAIGLTSRDGTRLNGKPDEFFISENAEVCHEVF' A
#
# COMPACT_ATOMS: atom_id res chain seq x y z
N MET A 1 0.57 7.59 8.71
CA MET A 1 -0.41 7.83 7.63
C MET A 1 -1.81 7.48 8.13
N THR A 2 -2.83 8.26 7.78
CA THR A 2 -4.24 7.89 8.00
C THR A 2 -4.71 6.88 6.95
N VAL A 3 -5.91 6.31 7.11
CA VAL A 3 -6.51 5.41 6.09
C VAL A 3 -6.67 6.17 4.78
N GLU A 4 -7.10 7.42 4.84
CA GLU A 4 -7.31 8.32 3.71
C GLU A 4 -5.99 8.63 3.01
N ASP A 5 -4.93 8.96 3.77
CA ASP A 5 -3.60 9.25 3.19
C ASP A 5 -3.04 8.02 2.45
N ILE A 6 -3.20 6.82 3.03
CA ILE A 6 -2.70 5.58 2.41
C ILE A 6 -3.44 5.32 1.11
N LYS A 7 -4.77 5.41 1.11
CA LYS A 7 -5.59 5.21 -0.09
C LYS A 7 -5.23 6.21 -1.18
N ALA A 8 -5.13 7.50 -0.83
CA ALA A 8 -4.76 8.55 -1.76
C ALA A 8 -3.35 8.33 -2.35
N ALA A 9 -2.39 7.89 -1.53
CA ALA A 9 -1.04 7.59 -2.00
C ALA A 9 -1.02 6.40 -2.97
N VAL A 10 -1.74 5.31 -2.66
CA VAL A 10 -1.89 4.15 -3.54
C VAL A 10 -2.59 4.53 -4.85
N ASP A 11 -3.65 5.32 -4.78
CA ASP A 11 -4.39 5.81 -5.96
C ASP A 11 -3.55 6.73 -6.84
N ALA A 12 -2.61 7.47 -6.25
CA ALA A 12 -1.62 8.28 -6.96
C ALA A 12 -0.45 7.46 -7.55
N GLY A 13 -0.43 6.14 -7.37
CA GLY A 13 0.63 5.26 -7.86
C GLY A 13 1.88 5.19 -6.98
N ASN A 14 1.84 5.76 -5.76
CA ASN A 14 2.96 5.65 -4.84
C ASN A 14 3.06 4.24 -4.26
N ARG A 15 4.30 3.79 -4.03
CA ARG A 15 4.57 2.51 -3.36
C ARG A 15 4.47 2.70 -1.85
N VAL A 16 3.31 2.41 -1.29
CA VAL A 16 3.08 2.41 0.16
C VAL A 16 3.44 1.04 0.73
N HIS A 17 4.28 1.01 1.76
CA HIS A 17 4.67 -0.20 2.47
C HIS A 17 4.13 -0.21 3.90
N TRP A 18 4.07 -1.39 4.51
CA TRP A 18 3.75 -1.57 5.93
C TRP A 18 4.88 -2.31 6.65
N ILE A 19 5.34 -1.80 7.79
CA ILE A 19 6.38 -2.33 8.70
C ILE A 19 7.78 -2.59 8.11
N ASN A 20 7.88 -2.98 6.84
CA ASN A 20 9.10 -3.10 6.04
C ASN A 20 8.75 -3.17 4.54
N SER A 21 9.76 -3.10 3.67
CA SER A 21 9.60 -3.10 2.21
C SER A 21 9.07 -4.41 1.61
N GLY A 22 8.87 -5.44 2.44
CA GLY A 22 8.30 -6.72 2.04
C GLY A 22 6.77 -6.71 1.95
N TYR A 23 6.09 -5.76 2.62
CA TYR A 23 4.64 -5.63 2.56
C TYR A 23 4.26 -4.40 1.75
N LEU A 24 3.48 -4.61 0.69
CA LEU A 24 3.01 -3.54 -0.19
C LEU A 24 1.51 -3.34 -0.01
N VAL A 25 1.06 -2.09 0.02
CA VAL A 25 -0.36 -1.75 -0.06
C VAL A 25 -0.75 -1.58 -1.52
N THR A 26 -1.79 -2.29 -1.95
CA THR A 26 -2.32 -2.23 -3.32
C THR A 26 -3.84 -2.07 -3.32
N ARG A 27 -4.39 -1.54 -4.42
CA ARG A 27 -5.83 -1.54 -4.69
C ARG A 27 -6.11 -2.56 -5.79
N ASP A 28 -7.00 -3.52 -5.55
CA ASP A 28 -7.40 -4.51 -6.55
C ASP A 28 -8.50 -3.98 -7.50
N ASP A 29 -8.88 -4.80 -8.48
CA ASP A 29 -9.92 -4.45 -9.48
C ASP A 29 -11.32 -4.32 -8.87
N LEU A 30 -11.53 -4.82 -7.64
CA LEU A 30 -12.77 -4.66 -6.88
C LEU A 30 -12.76 -3.39 -6.01
N GLY A 31 -11.67 -2.62 -6.01
CA GLY A 31 -11.49 -1.43 -5.19
C GLY A 31 -11.11 -1.73 -3.74
N GLN A 32 -10.73 -2.97 -3.41
CA GLN A 32 -10.27 -3.34 -2.08
C GLN A 32 -8.82 -2.93 -1.90
N TYR A 33 -8.49 -2.38 -0.73
CA TYR A 33 -7.12 -2.07 -0.36
C TYR A 33 -6.56 -3.21 0.48
N LEU A 34 -5.45 -3.80 0.01
CA LEU A 34 -4.84 -4.98 0.60
C LEU A 34 -3.40 -4.66 0.99
N ILE A 35 -2.97 -5.20 2.13
CA ILE A 35 -1.57 -5.28 2.52
C ILE A 35 -1.07 -6.68 2.15
N THR A 36 -0.13 -6.76 1.22
CA THR A 36 0.33 -8.02 0.63
C THR A 36 1.81 -8.23 0.92
N PHE A 37 2.15 -9.37 1.51
CA PHE A 37 3.54 -9.80 1.63
C PHE A 37 4.05 -10.33 0.29
N THR A 38 4.99 -9.62 -0.31
CA THR A 38 5.40 -9.82 -1.70
C THR A 38 6.06 -11.17 -1.99
N ARG A 39 6.66 -11.82 -0.98
CA ARG A 39 7.34 -13.12 -1.18
C ARG A 39 6.40 -14.30 -1.40
N ASN A 40 5.18 -14.26 -0.87
CA ASN A 40 4.26 -15.39 -0.93
C ASN A 40 2.81 -15.01 -1.26
N ALA A 41 2.57 -13.75 -1.61
CA ALA A 41 1.25 -13.20 -1.94
C ALA A 41 0.20 -13.31 -0.83
N SER A 42 0.60 -13.60 0.42
CA SER A 42 -0.31 -13.55 1.56
C SER A 42 -0.81 -12.11 1.72
N ALA A 43 -2.13 -11.94 1.76
CA ALA A 43 -2.78 -10.64 1.78
C ALA A 43 -3.78 -10.55 2.92
N ILE A 44 -3.82 -9.38 3.55
CA ILE A 44 -4.86 -8.98 4.51
C ILE A 44 -5.47 -7.66 4.04
N GLY A 45 -6.68 -7.34 4.50
CA GLY A 45 -7.25 -6.01 4.25
C GLY A 45 -6.42 -4.90 4.89
N LEU A 46 -6.35 -3.73 4.26
CA LEU A 46 -5.76 -2.52 4.85
C LEU A 46 -6.51 -2.11 6.13
N THR A 47 -7.82 -2.32 6.16
CA THR A 47 -8.69 -1.99 7.27
C THR A 47 -9.45 -3.20 7.81
N SER A 48 -10.10 -3.03 8.96
CA SER A 48 -11.19 -3.89 9.41
C SER A 48 -12.31 -3.99 8.36
N ARG A 49 -13.18 -4.99 8.50
CA ARG A 49 -14.28 -5.26 7.54
C ARG A 49 -15.24 -4.09 7.35
N ASP A 50 -15.42 -3.26 8.36
CA ASP A 50 -16.25 -2.05 8.33
C ASP A 50 -15.53 -0.84 7.68
N GLY A 51 -14.25 -0.98 7.31
CA GLY A 51 -13.48 0.06 6.62
C GLY A 51 -12.89 1.14 7.52
N THR A 52 -13.12 1.10 8.84
CA THR A 52 -12.84 2.23 9.74
C THR A 52 -11.47 2.18 10.40
N ARG A 53 -11.00 0.99 10.78
CA ARG A 53 -9.77 0.83 11.57
C ARG A 53 -8.67 0.23 10.71
N LEU A 54 -7.51 0.86 10.72
CA LEU A 54 -6.29 0.35 10.09
C LEU A 54 -5.84 -0.97 10.72
N ASN A 55 -5.44 -1.93 9.89
CA ASN A 55 -4.65 -3.08 10.33
C ASN A 55 -3.19 -2.66 10.40
N GLY A 56 -2.66 -2.52 11.62
CA GLY A 56 -1.36 -1.90 11.89
C GLY A 56 -1.49 -0.51 12.52
N LYS A 57 -0.36 0.10 12.86
CA LYS A 57 -0.32 1.47 13.41
C LYS A 57 -0.03 2.49 12.31
N PRO A 58 -0.58 3.71 12.37
CA PRO A 58 -0.33 4.76 11.39
C PRO A 58 1.16 5.03 11.08
N ASP A 59 2.04 4.92 12.08
CA ASP A 59 3.48 5.15 11.98
C ASP A 59 4.27 3.99 11.36
N GLU A 60 3.65 2.83 11.14
CA GLU A 60 4.25 1.68 10.46
C GLU A 60 4.14 1.76 8.93
N PHE A 61 3.39 2.72 8.40
CA PHE A 61 3.18 2.91 6.96
C PHE A 61 4.06 4.02 6.42
N PHE A 62 4.70 3.75 5.28
CA PHE A 62 5.60 4.70 4.64
C PHE A 62 5.57 4.56 3.12
N ILE A 63 5.80 5.66 2.42
CA ILE A 63 6.02 5.65 0.96
C ILE A 63 7.52 5.43 0.73
N SER A 64 7.89 4.44 -0.09
CA SER A 64 9.28 4.34 -0.55
C SER A 64 9.53 5.37 -1.65
N GLU A 65 10.68 6.03 -1.63
CA GLU A 65 11.11 6.90 -2.74
C GLU A 65 11.01 6.13 -4.06
N ASN A 66 10.31 6.74 -5.02
CA ASN A 66 10.20 6.19 -6.37
C ASN A 66 11.62 6.16 -6.94
N ALA A 67 12.14 4.97 -7.26
CA ALA A 67 13.14 4.91 -8.31
C ALA A 67 12.39 5.31 -9.58
N GLU A 68 12.50 6.58 -9.98
CA GLU A 68 12.13 7.00 -11.32
C GLU A 68 12.86 6.06 -12.28
N VAL A 69 12.15 5.09 -12.85
CA VAL A 69 12.61 4.49 -14.08
C VAL A 69 12.28 5.51 -15.14
N CYS A 70 13.27 6.34 -15.47
CA CYS A 70 13.29 7.05 -16.74
C CYS A 70 13.02 5.99 -17.82
N HIS A 71 11.79 5.94 -18.32
CA HIS A 71 11.52 5.23 -19.55
C HIS A 71 12.29 5.98 -20.64
N GLU A 72 13.50 5.49 -20.96
CA GLU A 72 14.13 5.81 -22.22
C GLU A 72 13.17 5.33 -23.32
N VAL A 73 12.56 6.30 -23.97
CA VAL A 73 11.93 6.15 -25.28
C VAL A 73 13.03 5.77 -26.27
N PHE A 74 12.97 4.54 -26.78
CA PHE A 74 13.65 4.12 -28.01
C PHE A 74 12.64 4.14 -29.16
#